data_AF-A0A951J7P9-F1
#
_entry.id   AF-A0A951J7P9-F1
#
_cell.length_a   1.000
_cell.length_b   1.000
_cell.length_c   1.000
_cell.angle_alpha   90.00
_cell.angle_beta   90.00
_cell.angle_gamma   90.00
#
_symmetry.space_group_name_H-M   'P 1'
#
loop_
_entity.id
_entity.type
_entity.pdbx_description
1 polymer ?
#
loop_
_entity_poly.entity_id
_entity_poly.type
_entity_poly.pdbx_seq_one_letter_code
_entity_poly.pdbx_strand_id
1 'polypeptide(L)'
;MKIIKIFALIAITSLLAVGCSSDDSSPIIPPGPGPENPTQKELDAKFPVIGTYEYAHAGMKIPYVFTATTLVVQNSNMSGEDTEEVVVKAFQNLSDNVYKIVTKETSTGQYTAFFLRNITAESLEINMDYTFATEKEAIDTKYADPNEVPNVGHTKFGWLKLTKASIASISLPVSGKYIFDGTAQSGGVYSYNFTNEKVSFDAGAPYDMKVLAYNQTTKKILLEGLDSKAGTYYVAQLKDITDTSVKVARETKAPAGGNNPKTEAEAVFNSPADVTGNFTEYFKEGVIRLPVQGKYSFDGTSQNAGIYSYIFSNEVVTFDAGAAYDMKILKYNPVTKKILLEGLGSKAGTYYVAQLKNVTATSVKIGRETKAPVEGSNPKTEAEAVYNSAADIAGNFTEYVKQ
;
A
#
# COMPACT_ATOMS: atom_id res chain seq x y z
N MET A 1 -16.45 -32.50 -29.97
CA MET A 1 -17.25 -31.78 -28.96
C MET A 1 -18.24 -32.75 -28.35
N LYS A 2 -18.38 -32.76 -27.01
CA LYS A 2 -19.14 -33.71 -26.13
C LYS A 2 -18.20 -34.64 -25.35
N ILE A 3 -17.83 -34.24 -24.13
CA ILE A 3 -17.43 -35.07 -22.95
C ILE A 3 -16.97 -34.18 -21.76
N ILE A 4 -16.75 -32.87 -21.95
CA ILE A 4 -16.14 -32.00 -20.91
C ILE A 4 -17.10 -31.58 -19.76
N LYS A 5 -18.41 -31.86 -19.84
CA LYS A 5 -19.39 -31.36 -18.83
C LYS A 5 -19.49 -32.18 -17.51
N ILE A 6 -18.69 -33.23 -17.31
CA ILE A 6 -18.85 -34.13 -16.15
C ILE A 6 -17.88 -33.82 -15.00
N PHE A 7 -16.79 -33.08 -15.22
CA PHE A 7 -15.78 -32.88 -14.17
C PHE A 7 -16.02 -31.69 -13.22
N ALA A 8 -16.93 -30.76 -13.54
CA ALA A 8 -17.33 -29.68 -12.63
C ALA A 8 -18.26 -30.17 -11.49
N LEU A 9 -18.85 -31.35 -11.63
CA LEU A 9 -19.79 -31.94 -10.65
C LEU A 9 -19.08 -32.77 -9.56
N ILE A 10 -17.78 -33.07 -9.73
CA ILE A 10 -17.04 -34.04 -8.89
C ILE A 10 -16.27 -33.36 -7.73
N ALA A 11 -16.03 -32.05 -7.78
CA ALA A 11 -15.40 -31.34 -6.66
C ALA A 11 -16.28 -31.25 -5.39
N ILE A 12 -17.56 -31.60 -5.50
CA ILE A 12 -18.57 -31.44 -4.44
C ILE A 12 -18.90 -32.78 -3.73
N THR A 13 -18.53 -33.93 -4.30
CA THR A 13 -19.02 -35.25 -3.83
C THR A 13 -18.13 -35.97 -2.79
N SER A 14 -17.01 -35.39 -2.35
CA SER A 14 -16.07 -36.06 -1.42
C SER A 14 -16.23 -35.71 0.07
N LEU A 15 -17.36 -35.15 0.50
CA LEU A 15 -17.59 -34.66 1.88
C LEU A 15 -18.48 -35.57 2.74
N LEU A 16 -18.50 -36.88 2.45
CA LEU A 16 -19.19 -37.87 3.28
C LEU A 16 -18.21 -38.49 4.27
N ALA A 17 -18.30 -38.03 5.53
CA ALA A 17 -18.25 -38.83 6.77
C ALA A 17 -17.45 -38.16 7.89
N VAL A 18 -18.14 -37.49 8.83
CA VAL A 18 -17.92 -37.64 10.28
C VAL A 18 -19.19 -37.22 11.05
N GLY A 19 -19.81 -38.15 11.81
CA GLY A 19 -20.78 -37.86 12.91
C GLY A 19 -20.04 -37.67 14.25
N CYS A 20 -20.61 -37.25 15.39
CA CYS A 20 -21.97 -37.24 15.94
C CYS A 20 -22.09 -36.18 17.06
N SER A 21 -23.35 -35.88 17.42
CA SER A 21 -23.86 -35.47 18.77
C SER A 21 -23.73 -34.00 19.22
N SER A 22 -24.83 -33.25 19.20
CA SER A 22 -25.74 -33.02 20.35
C SER A 22 -26.90 -32.09 19.94
N ASP A 23 -28.07 -32.27 20.58
CA ASP A 23 -29.36 -31.63 20.33
C ASP A 23 -29.34 -30.11 20.09
N ASP A 24 -29.96 -29.68 18.97
CA ASP A 24 -30.79 -28.47 18.82
C ASP A 24 -30.95 -28.13 17.32
N SER A 25 -32.10 -28.44 16.74
CA SER A 25 -32.43 -28.02 15.37
C SER A 25 -33.93 -27.83 15.17
N SER A 26 -34.34 -26.58 15.02
CA SER A 26 -35.64 -26.23 14.45
C SER A 26 -35.41 -25.59 13.09
N PRO A 27 -35.76 -26.24 11.96
CA PRO A 27 -35.53 -25.68 10.64
C PRO A 27 -36.48 -24.51 10.35
N ILE A 28 -35.93 -23.41 9.80
CA ILE A 28 -36.62 -22.14 9.50
C ILE A 28 -37.80 -22.34 8.54
N ILE A 29 -39.04 -22.25 9.03
CA ILE A 29 -40.29 -22.18 8.24
C ILE A 29 -40.65 -20.72 7.97
N PRO A 30 -40.94 -20.25 6.74
CA PRO A 30 -41.37 -18.86 6.52
C PRO A 30 -42.49 -18.44 7.49
N PRO A 31 -42.54 -17.16 7.91
CA PRO A 31 -43.70 -16.67 8.65
C PRO A 31 -44.93 -16.85 7.75
N GLY A 32 -45.87 -17.70 8.18
CA GLY A 32 -47.13 -17.87 7.46
C GLY A 32 -47.92 -16.55 7.44
N PRO A 33 -48.88 -16.38 6.52
CA PRO A 33 -49.78 -15.25 6.54
C PRO A 33 -50.74 -15.41 7.73
N GLY A 34 -50.32 -14.97 8.91
CA GLY A 34 -51.07 -15.05 10.15
C GLY A 34 -50.15 -14.86 11.38
N PRO A 35 -50.71 -14.57 12.57
CA PRO A 35 -49.95 -14.32 13.80
C PRO A 35 -49.23 -15.56 14.37
N GLU A 36 -48.99 -16.61 13.58
CA GLU A 36 -48.67 -17.96 14.05
C GLU A 36 -47.20 -18.40 13.86
N ASN A 37 -46.26 -17.48 13.63
CA ASN A 37 -44.83 -17.82 13.65
C ASN A 37 -44.00 -16.74 14.38
N PRO A 38 -44.03 -16.66 15.74
CA PRO A 38 -43.30 -15.66 16.53
C PRO A 38 -41.77 -15.81 16.47
N THR A 39 -41.27 -16.83 15.76
CA THR A 39 -39.86 -17.21 15.71
C THR A 39 -39.10 -16.58 14.54
N GLN A 40 -39.75 -15.93 13.57
CA GLN A 40 -39.07 -15.33 12.42
C GLN A 40 -39.48 -13.90 12.13
N LYS A 41 -38.49 -13.12 11.66
CA LYS A 41 -38.63 -11.71 11.31
C LYS A 41 -38.19 -11.47 9.88
N GLU A 42 -39.04 -10.87 9.05
CA GLU A 42 -38.64 -10.32 7.75
C GLU A 42 -37.76 -9.08 7.97
N LEU A 43 -36.70 -8.97 7.17
CA LEU A 43 -35.72 -7.89 7.23
C LEU A 43 -35.73 -7.08 5.92
N ASP A 44 -35.05 -5.95 5.92
CA ASP A 44 -34.65 -5.29 4.67
C ASP A 44 -33.93 -6.30 3.77
N ALA A 45 -34.20 -6.27 2.46
CA ALA A 45 -33.60 -7.14 1.45
C ALA A 45 -32.09 -6.83 1.26
N LYS A 46 -31.29 -7.18 2.27
CA LYS A 46 -29.85 -6.93 2.36
C LYS A 46 -29.14 -8.10 3.03
N PHE A 47 -27.87 -8.30 2.68
CA PHE A 47 -27.00 -9.18 3.45
C PHE A 47 -26.69 -8.59 4.84
N PRO A 48 -26.57 -9.43 5.88
CA PRO A 48 -26.15 -9.00 7.23
C PRO A 48 -24.65 -8.72 7.33
N VAL A 49 -23.88 -8.98 6.26
CA VAL A 49 -22.42 -8.82 6.18
C VAL A 49 -22.02 -8.11 4.88
N ILE A 50 -20.92 -7.36 4.94
CA ILE A 50 -20.28 -6.74 3.78
C ILE A 50 -18.79 -7.09 3.84
N GLY A 51 -18.19 -7.39 2.68
CA GLY A 51 -16.77 -7.69 2.56
C GLY A 51 -16.51 -8.96 1.77
N THR A 52 -15.22 -9.31 1.64
CA THR A 52 -14.79 -10.53 0.97
C THR A 52 -14.45 -11.59 2.00
N TYR A 53 -15.04 -12.77 1.87
CA TYR A 53 -14.78 -13.94 2.69
C TYR A 53 -14.34 -15.09 1.80
N GLU A 54 -13.46 -15.95 2.29
CA GLU A 54 -12.84 -17.03 1.53
C GLU A 54 -13.28 -18.37 2.10
N TYR A 55 -13.68 -19.28 1.22
CA TYR A 55 -13.78 -20.70 1.53
C TYR A 55 -12.49 -21.40 1.09
N ALA A 56 -11.83 -22.09 2.01
CA ALA A 56 -10.66 -22.91 1.68
C ALA A 56 -11.13 -24.29 1.21
N HIS A 57 -10.87 -24.64 -0.05
CA HIS A 57 -11.20 -25.93 -0.64
C HIS A 57 -10.01 -26.49 -1.41
N ALA A 58 -9.55 -27.69 -1.02
CA ALA A 58 -8.47 -28.42 -1.70
C ALA A 58 -7.19 -27.59 -1.98
N GLY A 59 -6.83 -26.69 -1.05
CA GLY A 59 -5.65 -25.82 -1.18
C GLY A 59 -5.89 -24.53 -1.96
N MET A 60 -7.09 -24.31 -2.51
CA MET A 60 -7.50 -23.06 -3.14
C MET A 60 -8.45 -22.27 -2.25
N LYS A 61 -8.48 -20.95 -2.43
CA LYS A 61 -9.37 -20.02 -1.74
C LYS A 61 -10.41 -19.52 -2.74
N ILE A 62 -11.69 -19.71 -2.42
CA ILE A 62 -12.82 -19.26 -3.24
C ILE A 62 -13.39 -18.00 -2.59
N PRO A 63 -13.25 -16.82 -3.22
CA PRO A 63 -13.79 -15.58 -2.69
C PRO A 63 -15.31 -15.49 -2.85
N TYR A 64 -15.98 -15.10 -1.77
CA TYR A 64 -17.38 -14.68 -1.67
C TYR A 64 -17.39 -13.19 -1.34
N VAL A 65 -17.80 -12.37 -2.29
CA VAL A 65 -17.83 -10.91 -2.16
C VAL A 65 -19.26 -10.48 -1.85
N PHE A 66 -19.51 -10.09 -0.60
CA PHE A 66 -20.81 -9.58 -0.15
C PHE A 66 -20.83 -8.06 -0.25
N THR A 67 -21.79 -7.51 -0.97
CA THR A 67 -22.25 -6.13 -0.82
C THR A 67 -23.56 -6.12 -0.03
N ALA A 68 -24.15 -4.94 0.18
CA ALA A 68 -25.45 -4.87 0.84
C ALA A 68 -26.52 -5.67 0.07
N THR A 69 -26.49 -5.70 -1.26
CA THR A 69 -27.58 -6.27 -2.08
C THR A 69 -27.13 -7.33 -3.06
N THR A 70 -25.84 -7.65 -3.13
CA THR A 70 -25.29 -8.64 -4.05
C THR A 70 -24.28 -9.56 -3.38
N LEU A 71 -24.21 -10.78 -3.88
CA LEU A 71 -23.16 -11.74 -3.58
C LEU A 71 -22.51 -12.14 -4.91
N VAL A 72 -21.18 -12.05 -4.99
CA VAL A 72 -20.40 -12.59 -6.11
C VAL A 72 -19.53 -13.72 -5.60
N VAL A 73 -19.68 -14.91 -6.19
CA VAL A 73 -18.80 -16.06 -5.93
C VAL A 73 -17.79 -16.15 -7.07
N GLN A 74 -16.52 -15.96 -6.76
CA GLN A 74 -15.45 -15.88 -7.77
C GLN A 74 -14.87 -17.26 -8.08
N ASN A 75 -15.59 -18.03 -8.91
CA ASN A 75 -15.15 -19.36 -9.34
C ASN A 75 -14.13 -19.34 -10.48
N SER A 76 -13.87 -18.18 -11.10
CA SER A 76 -12.86 -18.00 -12.16
C SER A 76 -11.47 -18.48 -11.74
N ASN A 77 -11.12 -18.37 -10.46
CA ASN A 77 -9.87 -18.91 -9.90
C ASN A 77 -9.79 -20.45 -9.93
N MET A 78 -10.91 -21.14 -10.18
CA MET A 78 -11.02 -22.59 -10.28
C MET A 78 -11.50 -23.04 -11.66
N SER A 79 -11.31 -22.25 -12.71
CA SER A 79 -11.79 -22.50 -14.08
C SER A 79 -13.32 -22.55 -14.26
N GLY A 80 -14.08 -22.04 -13.29
CA GLY A 80 -15.53 -21.83 -13.38
C GLY A 80 -15.88 -20.41 -13.82
N GLU A 81 -17.17 -20.15 -14.08
CA GLU A 81 -17.66 -18.79 -14.27
C GLU A 81 -18.04 -18.18 -12.92
N ASP A 82 -17.73 -16.89 -12.74
CA ASP A 82 -18.17 -16.14 -11.57
C ASP A 82 -19.70 -16.05 -11.58
N THR A 83 -20.31 -16.26 -10.42
CA THR A 83 -21.77 -16.18 -10.26
C THR A 83 -22.14 -14.94 -9.48
N GLU A 84 -23.06 -14.14 -10.01
CA GLU A 84 -23.60 -12.95 -9.35
C GLU A 84 -25.06 -13.17 -8.95
N GLU A 85 -25.33 -12.96 -7.67
CA GLU A 85 -26.60 -13.20 -6.99
C GLU A 85 -27.12 -11.88 -6.41
N VAL A 86 -28.35 -11.49 -6.75
CA VAL A 86 -28.97 -10.24 -6.26
C VAL A 86 -30.01 -10.56 -5.20
N VAL A 87 -29.95 -9.91 -4.03
CA VAL A 87 -30.90 -10.13 -2.93
C VAL A 87 -32.32 -9.73 -3.33
N VAL A 88 -33.26 -10.64 -3.12
CA VAL A 88 -34.69 -10.45 -3.32
C VAL A 88 -35.40 -10.30 -1.97
N LYS A 89 -35.11 -11.19 -1.01
CA LYS A 89 -35.68 -11.16 0.34
C LYS A 89 -34.69 -11.59 1.40
N ALA A 90 -34.91 -11.13 2.63
CA ALA A 90 -34.14 -11.53 3.79
C ALA A 90 -35.05 -11.79 5.00
N PHE A 91 -34.71 -12.83 5.75
CA PHE A 91 -35.40 -13.23 6.97
C PHE A 91 -34.38 -13.57 8.06
N GLN A 92 -34.75 -13.43 9.32
CA GLN A 92 -33.97 -13.88 10.46
C GLN A 92 -34.82 -14.77 11.34
N ASN A 93 -34.27 -15.91 11.72
CA ASN A 93 -34.82 -16.74 12.77
C ASN A 93 -34.32 -16.24 14.12
N LEU A 94 -35.25 -15.91 15.00
CA LEU A 94 -34.98 -15.27 16.28
C LEU A 94 -34.48 -16.28 17.33
N SER A 95 -34.77 -17.58 17.16
CA SER A 95 -34.39 -18.62 18.14
C SER A 95 -32.93 -19.05 18.05
N ASP A 96 -32.37 -19.13 16.84
CA ASP A 96 -31.02 -19.64 16.56
C ASP A 96 -30.11 -18.59 15.88
N ASN A 97 -30.62 -17.38 15.67
CA ASN A 97 -29.94 -16.26 15.03
C ASN A 97 -29.40 -16.57 13.62
N VAL A 98 -30.09 -17.44 12.88
CA VAL A 98 -29.77 -17.76 11.49
C VAL A 98 -30.51 -16.82 10.55
N TYR A 99 -29.78 -16.28 9.56
CA TYR A 99 -30.34 -15.43 8.50
C TYR A 99 -30.61 -16.27 7.26
N LYS A 100 -31.77 -16.10 6.63
CA LYS A 100 -32.09 -16.64 5.30
C LYS A 100 -32.14 -15.50 4.29
N ILE A 101 -31.30 -15.57 3.27
CA ILE A 101 -31.21 -14.60 2.18
C ILE A 101 -31.61 -15.29 0.88
N VAL A 102 -32.71 -14.85 0.28
CA VAL A 102 -33.17 -15.32 -1.02
C VAL A 102 -32.61 -14.37 -2.08
N THR A 103 -31.89 -14.92 -3.04
CA THR A 103 -31.29 -14.19 -4.15
C THR A 103 -31.84 -14.66 -5.49
N LYS A 104 -31.53 -13.91 -6.54
CA LYS A 104 -31.75 -14.27 -7.92
C LYS A 104 -30.45 -14.13 -8.70
N GLU A 105 -30.05 -15.19 -9.38
CA GLU A 105 -28.85 -15.19 -10.21
C GLU A 105 -29.09 -14.33 -11.46
N THR A 106 -28.17 -13.43 -11.76
CA THR A 106 -28.32 -12.48 -12.88
C THR A 106 -28.26 -13.18 -14.24
N SER A 107 -27.51 -14.28 -14.35
CA SER A 107 -27.25 -14.96 -15.62
C SER A 107 -28.38 -15.93 -16.01
N THR A 108 -28.86 -16.73 -15.06
CA THR A 108 -29.87 -17.78 -15.30
C THR A 108 -31.29 -17.35 -14.93
N GLY A 109 -31.42 -16.34 -14.06
CA GLY A 109 -32.70 -15.93 -13.47
C GLY A 109 -33.25 -16.92 -12.44
N GLN A 110 -32.50 -17.95 -12.05
CA GLN A 110 -32.89 -18.89 -11.00
C GLN A 110 -32.75 -18.25 -9.62
N TYR A 111 -33.48 -18.78 -8.64
CA TYR A 111 -33.47 -18.29 -7.27
C TYR A 111 -32.58 -19.15 -6.39
N THR A 112 -31.85 -18.56 -5.45
CA THR A 112 -31.00 -19.30 -4.50
C THR A 112 -31.37 -18.89 -3.08
N ALA A 113 -31.37 -19.83 -2.14
CA ALA A 113 -31.54 -19.55 -0.73
C ALA A 113 -30.22 -19.81 0.02
N PHE A 114 -29.65 -18.74 0.55
CA PHE A 114 -28.48 -18.79 1.43
C PHE A 114 -28.92 -18.70 2.88
N PHE A 115 -28.34 -19.54 3.73
CA PHE A 115 -28.48 -19.44 5.17
C PHE A 115 -27.13 -19.04 5.78
N LEU A 116 -27.14 -18.04 6.66
CA LEU A 116 -25.94 -17.47 7.27
C LEU A 116 -26.06 -17.56 8.80
N ARG A 117 -25.00 -18.02 9.46
CA ARG A 117 -24.93 -18.08 10.93
C ARG A 117 -23.52 -17.82 11.44
N ASN A 118 -23.37 -17.74 12.77
CA ASN A 118 -22.07 -17.55 13.43
C ASN A 118 -21.29 -16.35 12.86
N ILE A 119 -22.01 -15.27 12.54
CA ILE A 119 -21.44 -14.07 11.92
C ILE A 119 -20.61 -13.31 12.96
N THR A 120 -19.34 -13.10 12.63
CA THR A 120 -18.40 -12.29 13.40
C THR A 120 -17.70 -11.29 12.47
N ALA A 121 -16.83 -10.43 13.03
CA ALA A 121 -16.02 -9.51 12.24
C ALA A 121 -15.06 -10.22 11.26
N GLU A 122 -14.69 -11.48 11.54
CA GLU A 122 -13.61 -12.22 10.87
C GLU A 122 -14.07 -13.51 10.18
N SER A 123 -15.29 -13.98 10.42
CA SER A 123 -15.81 -15.20 9.80
C SER A 123 -17.32 -15.29 9.84
N LEU A 124 -17.88 -16.12 8.97
CA LEU A 124 -19.28 -16.55 8.99
C LEU A 124 -19.39 -18.00 8.53
N GLU A 125 -20.52 -18.64 8.79
CA GLU A 125 -20.89 -19.91 8.17
C GLU A 125 -22.01 -19.70 7.17
N ILE A 126 -21.88 -20.30 5.99
CA ILE A 126 -22.88 -20.27 4.92
C ILE A 126 -23.36 -21.69 4.61
N ASN A 127 -24.66 -21.84 4.49
CA ASN A 127 -25.30 -23.02 3.90
C ASN A 127 -26.09 -22.56 2.68
N MET A 128 -26.08 -23.36 1.62
CA MET A 128 -26.83 -23.05 0.41
C MET A 128 -27.59 -24.28 -0.03
N ASP A 129 -28.83 -24.06 -0.43
CA ASP A 129 -29.59 -25.05 -1.17
C ASP A 129 -29.40 -24.84 -2.68
N TYR A 130 -29.68 -25.87 -3.48
CA TYR A 130 -29.60 -25.74 -4.93
C TYR A 130 -30.63 -24.70 -5.43
N THR A 131 -30.39 -24.24 -6.65
CA THR A 131 -31.22 -23.23 -7.30
C THR A 131 -32.68 -23.69 -7.48
N PHE A 132 -33.60 -22.75 -7.41
CA PHE A 132 -35.04 -22.93 -7.51
C PHE A 132 -35.58 -22.22 -8.76
N ALA A 133 -36.64 -22.78 -9.34
CA ALA A 133 -37.30 -22.17 -10.49
C ALA A 133 -38.15 -20.96 -10.07
N THR A 134 -38.65 -20.93 -8.83
CA THR A 134 -39.53 -19.88 -8.34
C THR A 134 -39.05 -19.25 -7.04
N GLU A 135 -39.38 -17.97 -6.84
CA GLU A 135 -39.11 -17.24 -5.59
C GLU A 135 -39.79 -17.93 -4.39
N LYS A 136 -41.00 -18.45 -4.58
CA LYS A 136 -41.77 -19.12 -3.52
C LYS A 136 -41.06 -20.38 -3.01
N GLU A 137 -40.54 -21.20 -3.91
CA GLU A 137 -39.78 -22.40 -3.52
C GLU A 137 -38.52 -22.04 -2.73
N ALA A 138 -37.80 -21.00 -3.15
CA ALA A 138 -36.62 -20.51 -2.43
C ALA A 138 -36.98 -19.91 -1.05
N ILE A 139 -38.13 -19.21 -0.93
CA ILE A 139 -38.62 -18.70 0.35
C ILE A 139 -39.04 -19.85 1.27
N ASP A 140 -39.69 -20.89 0.75
CA ASP A 140 -40.22 -22.00 1.53
C ASP A 140 -39.14 -23.02 1.93
N THR A 141 -37.95 -22.94 1.34
CA THR A 141 -36.86 -23.88 1.65
C THR A 141 -36.30 -23.73 3.07
N LYS A 142 -35.71 -24.83 3.53
CA LYS A 142 -35.16 -25.04 4.87
C LYS A 142 -33.76 -25.60 4.77
N TYR A 143 -32.84 -25.10 5.59
CA TYR A 143 -31.52 -25.73 5.73
C TYR A 143 -31.67 -27.12 6.39
N ALA A 144 -30.71 -28.01 6.13
CA ALA A 144 -30.74 -29.39 6.65
C ALA A 144 -30.72 -29.43 8.18
N ASP A 145 -31.58 -30.26 8.77
CA ASP A 145 -31.36 -30.69 10.15
C ASP A 145 -30.10 -31.56 10.19
N PRO A 146 -29.09 -31.27 11.04
CA PRO A 146 -27.89 -32.09 11.17
C PRO A 146 -28.18 -33.55 11.62
N ASN A 147 -29.38 -33.82 12.12
CA ASN A 147 -29.85 -35.14 12.56
C ASN A 147 -30.75 -35.85 11.53
N GLU A 148 -31.13 -35.19 10.43
CA GLU A 148 -31.88 -35.86 9.34
C GLU A 148 -30.96 -36.74 8.50
N VAL A 149 -31.40 -37.97 8.21
CA VAL A 149 -30.71 -38.86 7.26
C VAL A 149 -30.72 -38.19 5.88
N PRO A 150 -29.56 -38.01 5.21
CA PRO A 150 -29.49 -37.34 3.92
C PRO A 150 -30.40 -38.04 2.91
N ASN A 151 -31.42 -37.33 2.42
CA ASN A 151 -32.28 -37.85 1.37
C ASN A 151 -31.50 -37.83 0.04
N VAL A 152 -31.28 -39.00 -0.54
CA VAL A 152 -30.32 -39.27 -1.63
C VAL A 152 -30.68 -38.57 -2.97
N GLY A 153 -31.83 -37.88 -3.03
CA GLY A 153 -32.24 -37.04 -4.17
C GLY A 153 -31.97 -35.54 -4.04
N HIS A 154 -31.63 -35.05 -2.84
CA HIS A 154 -31.43 -33.64 -2.54
C HIS A 154 -30.27 -33.51 -1.54
N THR A 155 -29.04 -33.80 -1.97
CA THR A 155 -27.84 -33.69 -1.14
C THR A 155 -27.57 -32.24 -0.75
N LYS A 156 -28.18 -31.80 0.36
CA LYS A 156 -28.00 -30.51 1.01
C LYS A 156 -26.53 -30.35 1.40
N PHE A 157 -25.89 -29.24 1.01
CA PHE A 157 -24.54 -28.93 1.46
C PHE A 157 -24.51 -28.78 2.99
N GLY A 158 -23.38 -29.13 3.62
CA GLY A 158 -23.15 -28.79 5.02
C GLY A 158 -22.90 -27.29 5.22
N TRP A 159 -22.73 -26.85 6.47
CA TRP A 159 -22.31 -25.48 6.77
C TRP A 159 -20.85 -25.27 6.36
N LEU A 160 -20.61 -24.34 5.44
CA LEU A 160 -19.28 -23.95 4.99
C LEU A 160 -18.78 -22.76 5.81
N LYS A 161 -17.63 -22.92 6.46
CA LYS A 161 -16.98 -21.81 7.16
C LYS A 161 -16.26 -20.92 6.16
N LEU A 162 -16.68 -19.65 6.07
CA LEU A 162 -15.96 -18.61 5.35
C LEU A 162 -15.16 -17.77 6.34
N THR A 163 -13.87 -17.58 6.06
CA THR A 163 -13.02 -16.64 6.82
C THR A 163 -12.85 -15.38 6.02
N LYS A 164 -12.95 -14.21 6.65
CA LYS A 164 -12.72 -12.94 5.99
C LYS A 164 -11.38 -12.99 5.28
N ALA A 165 -11.37 -12.60 4.01
CA ALA A 165 -10.17 -12.58 3.22
C ALA A 165 -9.14 -11.74 3.99
N SER A 166 -8.05 -12.39 4.40
CA SER A 166 -6.90 -11.65 4.88
C SER A 166 -6.47 -10.78 3.71
N ILE A 167 -6.59 -9.46 3.87
CA ILE A 167 -5.83 -8.55 3.04
C ILE A 167 -4.39 -8.93 3.36
N ALA A 168 -3.76 -9.72 2.48
CA ALA A 168 -2.36 -10.08 2.65
C ALA A 168 -1.65 -8.76 2.92
N SER A 169 -1.05 -8.61 4.11
CA SER A 169 -0.45 -7.34 4.51
C SER A 169 0.56 -6.94 3.44
N ILE A 170 0.24 -5.92 2.66
CA ILE A 170 1.09 -5.49 1.56
C ILE A 170 2.34 -4.89 2.19
N SER A 171 3.46 -5.59 2.12
CA SER A 171 4.73 -5.07 2.61
C SER A 171 5.45 -4.37 1.48
N LEU A 172 5.51 -3.05 1.54
CA LEU A 172 6.32 -2.27 0.61
C LEU A 172 7.80 -2.33 1.01
N PRO A 173 8.74 -2.35 0.05
CA PRO A 173 10.18 -2.34 0.33
C PRO A 173 10.69 -0.97 0.79
N VAL A 174 9.82 0.04 0.84
CA VAL A 174 10.12 1.40 1.28
C VAL A 174 9.07 1.86 2.29
N SER A 175 9.52 2.61 3.30
CA SER A 175 8.66 3.19 4.33
C SER A 175 9.13 4.59 4.70
N GLY A 176 8.18 5.46 4.97
CA GLY A 176 8.40 6.85 5.36
C GLY A 176 8.43 7.82 4.19
N LYS A 177 8.80 9.06 4.50
CA LYS A 177 8.79 10.18 3.56
C LYS A 177 10.10 10.27 2.79
N TYR A 178 10.00 10.41 1.48
CA TYR A 178 11.09 10.60 0.54
C TYR A 178 10.84 11.89 -0.25
N ILE A 179 11.84 12.76 -0.25
CA ILE A 179 11.78 14.11 -0.78
C ILE A 179 12.69 14.18 -2.00
N PHE A 180 12.21 14.82 -3.05
CA PHE A 180 13.00 15.32 -4.16
C PHE A 180 13.04 16.85 -4.05
N ASP A 181 14.24 17.39 -3.89
CA ASP A 181 14.47 18.83 -3.92
C ASP A 181 15.02 19.22 -5.30
N GLY A 182 14.11 19.63 -6.18
CA GLY A 182 14.44 20.10 -7.53
C GLY A 182 14.95 21.54 -7.57
N THR A 183 15.05 22.26 -6.44
CA THR A 183 15.35 23.70 -6.44
C THR A 183 16.75 24.01 -6.97
N ALA A 184 17.69 23.06 -6.91
CA ALA A 184 19.01 23.15 -7.55
C ALA A 184 18.95 23.13 -9.10
N GLN A 185 17.80 22.75 -9.67
CA GLN A 185 17.55 22.64 -11.11
C GLN A 185 16.34 23.49 -11.56
N SER A 186 15.98 24.52 -10.79
CA SER A 186 14.79 25.36 -11.03
C SER A 186 13.44 24.61 -10.95
N GLY A 187 13.41 23.44 -10.30
CA GLY A 187 12.20 22.66 -10.03
C GLY A 187 11.60 22.93 -8.64
N GLY A 188 10.38 22.42 -8.42
CA GLY A 188 9.72 22.44 -7.09
C GLY A 188 10.22 21.33 -6.15
N VAL A 189 9.77 21.38 -4.90
CA VAL A 189 9.96 20.29 -3.94
C VAL A 189 8.79 19.31 -4.10
N TYR A 190 9.12 18.05 -4.33
CA TYR A 190 8.15 16.96 -4.45
C TYR A 190 8.41 15.92 -3.37
N SER A 191 7.38 15.24 -2.87
CA SER A 191 7.60 14.14 -1.93
C SER A 191 6.60 13.00 -2.09
N TYR A 192 7.07 11.80 -1.75
CA TYR A 192 6.25 10.62 -1.52
C TYR A 192 6.37 10.21 -0.06
N ASN A 193 5.26 9.86 0.58
CA ASN A 193 5.28 9.18 1.88
C ASN A 193 4.68 7.79 1.72
N PHE A 194 5.49 6.76 1.94
CA PHE A 194 5.10 5.37 1.73
C PHE A 194 4.72 4.68 3.06
N THR A 195 3.53 4.09 3.09
CA THR A 195 3.10 3.10 4.08
C THR A 195 2.55 1.87 3.36
N ASN A 196 2.38 0.77 4.09
CA ASN A 196 1.80 -0.47 3.55
C ASN A 196 0.35 -0.31 3.06
N GLU A 197 -0.36 0.71 3.52
CA GLU A 197 -1.77 0.95 3.22
C GLU A 197 -1.98 2.13 2.27
N LYS A 198 -1.04 3.08 2.24
CA LYS A 198 -1.22 4.38 1.59
C LYS A 198 0.09 4.94 1.07
N VAL A 199 0.02 5.61 -0.06
CA VAL A 199 1.08 6.47 -0.59
C VAL A 199 0.55 7.89 -0.70
N SER A 200 1.15 8.83 0.01
CA SER A 200 0.84 10.26 -0.13
C SER A 200 1.82 10.90 -1.10
N PHE A 201 1.33 11.71 -2.05
CA PHE A 201 2.18 12.47 -2.95
C PHE A 201 1.93 13.97 -2.76
N ASP A 202 3.00 14.75 -2.60
CA ASP A 202 2.94 16.20 -2.50
C ASP A 202 3.77 16.86 -3.60
N ALA A 203 3.12 17.75 -4.33
CA ALA A 203 3.71 18.61 -5.35
C ALA A 203 3.11 20.02 -5.32
N GLY A 204 2.86 20.54 -4.10
CA GLY A 204 2.16 21.79 -3.85
C GLY A 204 0.65 21.63 -3.68
N ALA A 205 0.10 20.50 -4.12
CA ALA A 205 -1.28 20.08 -3.86
C ALA A 205 -1.27 18.59 -3.42
N PRO A 206 -1.17 18.31 -2.12
CA PRO A 206 -1.02 16.96 -1.62
C PRO A 206 -2.30 16.13 -1.83
N TYR A 207 -2.12 14.86 -2.13
CA TYR A 207 -3.21 13.88 -2.16
C TYR A 207 -2.74 12.49 -1.77
N ASP A 208 -3.70 11.68 -1.35
CA ASP A 208 -3.49 10.32 -0.88
C ASP A 208 -3.92 9.29 -1.92
N MET A 209 -3.23 8.16 -1.93
CA MET A 209 -3.54 7.00 -2.75
C MET A 209 -3.51 5.75 -1.88
N LYS A 210 -4.58 4.95 -1.91
CA LYS A 210 -4.64 3.65 -1.24
C LYS A 210 -3.79 2.62 -1.99
N VAL A 211 -3.03 1.81 -1.25
CA VAL A 211 -2.27 0.68 -1.78
C VAL A 211 -3.21 -0.51 -1.99
N LEU A 212 -3.30 -0.97 -3.24
CA LEU A 212 -4.15 -2.10 -3.63
C LEU A 212 -3.35 -3.39 -3.83
N ALA A 213 -2.14 -3.29 -4.37
CA ALA A 213 -1.26 -4.43 -4.60
C ALA A 213 0.21 -4.01 -4.73
N TYR A 214 1.13 -4.95 -4.50
CA TYR A 214 2.55 -4.79 -4.76
C TYR A 214 3.10 -6.00 -5.51
N ASN A 215 3.75 -5.77 -6.66
CA ASN A 215 4.41 -6.80 -7.45
C ASN A 215 5.89 -6.86 -7.05
N GLN A 216 6.28 -7.94 -6.39
CA GLN A 216 7.65 -8.11 -5.91
C GLN A 216 8.69 -8.28 -7.03
N THR A 217 8.28 -8.75 -8.21
CA THR A 217 9.18 -8.98 -9.35
C THR A 217 9.47 -7.68 -10.08
N THR A 218 8.43 -6.93 -10.45
CA THR A 218 8.57 -5.68 -11.21
C THR A 218 8.75 -4.44 -10.33
N LYS A 219 8.61 -4.60 -9.01
CA LYS A 219 8.65 -3.54 -8.00
C LYS A 219 7.60 -2.45 -8.23
N LYS A 220 6.45 -2.83 -8.79
CA LYS A 220 5.30 -1.94 -9.05
C LYS A 220 4.31 -1.98 -7.89
N ILE A 221 3.70 -0.83 -7.61
CA ILE A 221 2.63 -0.64 -6.64
C ILE A 221 1.39 -0.21 -7.42
N LEU A 222 0.29 -0.94 -7.26
CA LEU A 222 -1.02 -0.53 -7.76
C LEU A 222 -1.70 0.32 -6.69
N LEU A 223 -2.20 1.48 -7.12
CA LEU A 223 -2.71 2.52 -6.24
C LEU A 223 -4.05 3.04 -6.75
N GLU A 224 -4.94 3.43 -5.84
CA GLU A 224 -6.19 4.14 -6.15
C GLU A 224 -6.22 5.47 -5.40
N GLY A 225 -6.55 6.55 -6.11
CA GLY A 225 -6.67 7.88 -5.52
C GLY A 225 -7.80 7.94 -4.49
N LEU A 226 -7.56 8.67 -3.41
CA LEU A 226 -8.57 8.97 -2.39
C LEU A 226 -9.18 10.35 -2.61
N ASP A 227 -10.35 10.58 -2.00
CA ASP A 227 -11.06 11.87 -1.97
C ASP A 227 -11.21 12.51 -3.36
N SER A 228 -10.61 13.69 -3.56
CA SER A 228 -10.63 14.43 -4.83
C SER A 228 -9.99 13.69 -6.02
N LYS A 229 -9.32 12.57 -5.78
CA LYS A 229 -8.71 11.69 -6.78
C LYS A 229 -9.41 10.33 -6.90
N ALA A 230 -10.55 10.12 -6.22
CA ALA A 230 -11.33 8.90 -6.32
C ALA A 230 -11.63 8.53 -7.79
N GLY A 231 -11.49 7.25 -8.13
CA GLY A 231 -11.64 6.74 -9.50
C GLY A 231 -10.43 6.95 -10.41
N THR A 232 -9.37 7.61 -9.93
CA THR A 232 -8.07 7.65 -10.62
C THR A 232 -7.18 6.53 -10.10
N TYR A 233 -6.54 5.79 -11.00
CA TYR A 233 -5.61 4.71 -10.66
C TYR A 233 -4.19 5.09 -11.02
N TYR A 234 -3.23 4.60 -10.24
CA TYR A 234 -1.82 4.87 -10.46
C TYR A 234 -1.02 3.58 -10.38
N VAL A 235 0.05 3.52 -11.18
CA VAL A 235 1.06 2.48 -11.07
C VAL A 235 2.40 3.15 -10.84
N ALA A 236 2.90 3.04 -9.60
CA ALA A 236 4.23 3.53 -9.25
C ALA A 236 5.23 2.37 -9.35
N GLN A 237 6.37 2.58 -9.99
CA GLN A 237 7.46 1.60 -10.03
C GLN A 237 8.67 2.12 -9.26
N LEU A 238 9.22 1.26 -8.41
CA LEU A 238 10.40 1.56 -7.60
C LEU A 238 11.65 0.91 -8.20
N LYS A 239 12.75 1.66 -8.25
CA LYS A 239 14.08 1.17 -8.66
C LYS A 239 15.15 1.70 -7.72
N ASP A 240 16.32 1.06 -7.75
CA ASP A 240 17.52 1.46 -7.01
C ASP A 240 17.22 1.79 -5.55
N ILE A 241 16.49 0.90 -4.87
CA ILE A 241 16.05 1.09 -3.49
C ILE A 241 17.27 0.91 -2.57
N THR A 242 17.58 1.95 -1.80
CA THR A 242 18.60 1.94 -0.75
C THR A 242 17.99 2.39 0.58
N ASP A 243 18.75 2.33 1.67
CA ASP A 243 18.28 2.80 2.99
C ASP A 243 17.96 4.30 3.02
N THR A 244 18.50 5.06 2.06
CA THR A 244 18.44 6.53 2.04
C THR A 244 17.80 7.10 0.78
N SER A 245 17.62 6.32 -0.29
CA SER A 245 17.03 6.78 -1.55
C SER A 245 16.23 5.72 -2.29
N VAL A 246 15.35 6.16 -3.17
CA VAL A 246 14.58 5.33 -4.09
C VAL A 246 14.29 6.11 -5.38
N LYS A 247 14.40 5.46 -6.53
CA LYS A 247 13.91 6.01 -7.79
C LYS A 247 12.46 5.63 -8.00
N VAL A 248 11.63 6.61 -8.29
CA VAL A 248 10.18 6.44 -8.48
C VAL A 248 9.81 6.97 -9.86
N ALA A 249 9.12 6.14 -10.64
CA ALA A 249 8.36 6.56 -11.81
C ALA A 249 6.88 6.21 -11.58
N ARG A 250 5.95 6.98 -12.17
CA ARG A 250 4.52 6.75 -11.98
C ARG A 250 3.75 6.97 -13.27
N GLU A 251 2.84 6.05 -13.57
CA GLU A 251 1.76 6.24 -14.54
C GLU A 251 0.44 6.54 -13.84
N THR A 252 -0.38 7.37 -14.48
CA THR A 252 -1.73 7.75 -14.02
C THR A 252 -2.74 7.33 -15.07
N LYS A 253 -3.80 6.62 -14.66
CA LYS A 253 -4.97 6.27 -15.48
C LYS A 253 -6.17 6.97 -14.86
N ALA A 254 -6.65 8.00 -15.55
CA ALA A 254 -7.80 8.79 -15.13
C ALA A 254 -9.04 8.39 -15.93
N PRO A 255 -10.26 8.65 -15.42
CA PRO A 255 -11.48 8.45 -16.18
C PRO A 255 -11.49 9.35 -17.42
N ALA A 256 -11.19 8.78 -18.59
CA ALA A 256 -11.26 9.48 -19.88
C ALA A 256 -11.98 8.58 -20.90
N GLY A 257 -13.20 9.01 -21.26
CA GLY A 257 -13.96 8.63 -22.46
C GLY A 257 -13.71 7.26 -23.10
N GLY A 258 -14.00 6.16 -22.41
CA GLY A 258 -14.28 4.87 -23.07
C GLY A 258 -13.78 3.61 -22.34
N ASN A 259 -12.67 3.69 -21.62
CA ASN A 259 -12.06 2.53 -20.94
C ASN A 259 -12.17 2.63 -19.41
N ASN A 260 -12.17 1.48 -18.73
CA ASN A 260 -12.13 1.40 -17.27
C ASN A 260 -10.69 1.67 -16.77
N PRO A 261 -10.42 2.80 -16.07
CA PRO A 261 -9.07 3.17 -15.62
C PRO A 261 -8.42 2.12 -14.71
N LYS A 262 -9.22 1.36 -13.96
CA LYS A 262 -8.75 0.27 -13.12
C LYS A 262 -8.11 -0.83 -13.97
N THR A 263 -8.81 -1.27 -15.01
CA THR A 263 -8.34 -2.33 -15.91
C THR A 263 -7.05 -1.93 -16.63
N GLU A 264 -6.93 -0.67 -17.04
CA GLU A 264 -5.69 -0.16 -17.65
C GLU A 264 -4.52 -0.15 -16.67
N ALA A 265 -4.76 0.25 -15.41
CA ALA A 265 -3.73 0.26 -14.38
C ALA A 265 -3.30 -1.18 -14.01
N GLU A 266 -4.25 -2.12 -13.92
CA GLU A 266 -3.97 -3.54 -13.69
C GLU A 266 -3.11 -4.14 -14.83
N ALA A 267 -3.36 -3.76 -16.09
CA ALA A 267 -2.54 -4.18 -17.22
C ALA A 267 -1.08 -3.68 -17.11
N VAL A 268 -0.89 -2.40 -16.75
CA VAL A 268 0.46 -1.83 -16.55
C VAL A 268 1.15 -2.47 -15.34
N PHE A 269 0.42 -2.72 -14.26
CA PHE A 269 0.92 -3.37 -13.05
C PHE A 269 1.43 -4.80 -13.31
N ASN A 270 0.68 -5.57 -14.11
CA ASN A 270 1.03 -6.95 -14.47
C ASN A 270 2.06 -7.06 -15.60
N SER A 271 2.27 -6.00 -16.38
CA SER A 271 3.26 -5.99 -17.46
C SER A 271 4.70 -6.15 -16.92
N PRO A 272 5.58 -6.90 -17.61
CA PRO A 272 7.00 -6.97 -17.28
C PRO A 272 7.77 -5.70 -17.70
N ALA A 273 7.23 -4.90 -18.62
CA ALA A 273 7.88 -3.67 -19.09
C ALA A 273 7.88 -2.60 -17.99
N ASP A 274 8.87 -1.73 -18.00
CA ASP A 274 8.86 -0.56 -17.11
C ASP A 274 7.67 0.35 -17.39
N VAL A 275 7.25 1.08 -16.37
CA VAL A 275 6.31 2.20 -16.56
C VAL A 275 6.96 3.25 -17.46
N THR A 276 6.15 3.92 -18.27
CA THR A 276 6.58 4.92 -19.26
C THR A 276 7.02 6.25 -18.64
N GLY A 277 6.76 6.47 -17.35
CA GLY A 277 7.18 7.67 -16.62
C GLY A 277 8.70 7.73 -16.39
N ASN A 278 9.23 8.94 -16.27
CA ASN A 278 10.64 9.15 -15.91
C ASN A 278 10.90 8.75 -14.46
N PHE A 279 12.00 8.04 -14.23
CA PHE A 279 12.46 7.71 -12.88
C PHE A 279 13.18 8.90 -12.25
N THR A 280 12.60 9.42 -11.17
CA THR A 280 13.18 10.49 -10.37
C THR A 280 13.65 9.94 -9.04
N GLU A 281 14.86 10.30 -8.61
CA GLU A 281 15.41 9.85 -7.32
C GLU A 281 14.92 10.71 -6.16
N TYR A 282 14.20 10.08 -5.22
CA TYR A 282 13.74 10.67 -3.97
C TYR A 282 14.57 10.12 -2.82
N PHE A 283 14.85 10.94 -1.82
CA PHE A 283 15.70 10.54 -0.70
C PHE A 283 14.95 10.72 0.60
N LYS A 284 15.19 9.81 1.53
CA LYS A 284 14.48 9.73 2.80
C LYS A 284 14.61 11.03 3.58
N GLU A 285 13.51 11.48 4.18
CA GLU A 285 13.48 12.67 5.02
C GLU A 285 14.51 12.54 6.15
N GLY A 286 15.23 13.62 6.42
CA GLY A 286 16.35 13.64 7.37
C GLY A 286 17.72 13.32 6.75
N VAL A 287 17.79 12.80 5.52
CA VAL A 287 19.06 12.65 4.80
C VAL A 287 19.55 14.02 4.35
N ILE A 288 20.73 14.42 4.85
CA ILE A 288 21.37 15.67 4.44
C ILE A 288 21.96 15.50 3.04
N ARG A 289 21.59 16.39 2.11
CA ARG A 289 22.16 16.42 0.77
C ARG A 289 22.95 17.68 0.53
N LEU A 290 24.23 17.51 0.22
CA LEU A 290 25.06 18.60 -0.23
C LEU A 290 24.93 18.75 -1.76
N PRO A 291 24.90 19.98 -2.29
CA PRO A 291 24.86 20.24 -3.73
C PRO A 291 26.18 19.93 -4.43
N VAL A 292 27.19 19.48 -3.68
CA VAL A 292 28.52 19.08 -4.15
C VAL A 292 28.86 17.72 -3.56
N GLN A 293 29.48 16.86 -4.36
CA GLN A 293 29.90 15.50 -4.00
C GLN A 293 31.24 15.19 -4.67
N GLY A 294 32.08 14.42 -3.97
CA GLY A 294 33.42 14.04 -4.44
C GLY A 294 34.50 15.04 -4.03
N LYS A 295 35.68 14.89 -4.64
CA LYS A 295 36.88 15.68 -4.30
C LYS A 295 36.94 16.97 -5.11
N TYR A 296 37.18 18.08 -4.40
CA TYR A 296 37.42 19.40 -4.97
C TYR A 296 38.74 19.92 -4.43
N SER A 297 39.65 20.31 -5.33
CA SER A 297 40.99 20.75 -4.96
C SER A 297 41.28 22.15 -5.48
N PHE A 298 42.09 22.88 -4.74
CA PHE A 298 42.66 24.15 -5.13
C PHE A 298 44.17 23.96 -5.22
N ASP A 299 44.73 24.28 -6.40
CA ASP A 299 46.16 24.37 -6.61
C ASP A 299 46.56 25.85 -6.67
N GLY A 300 47.23 26.32 -5.63
CA GLY A 300 47.74 27.68 -5.59
C GLY A 300 49.01 27.76 -6.42
N THR A 301 49.03 28.59 -7.47
CA THR A 301 50.18 28.75 -8.38
C THR A 301 51.45 29.34 -7.75
N SER A 302 51.53 29.48 -6.41
CA SER A 302 52.73 29.91 -5.70
C SER A 302 53.40 28.71 -5.03
N GLN A 303 54.72 28.60 -5.14
CA GLN A 303 55.56 27.48 -4.66
C GLN A 303 55.47 27.16 -3.15
N ASN A 304 54.61 27.86 -2.39
CA ASN A 304 54.36 27.65 -0.96
C ASN A 304 52.86 27.46 -0.61
N ALA A 305 51.95 27.40 -1.58
CA ALA A 305 50.54 27.10 -1.33
C ALA A 305 50.35 25.58 -1.40
N GLY A 306 50.26 24.91 -0.25
CA GLY A 306 49.94 23.47 -0.22
C GLY A 306 48.64 23.17 -0.96
N ILE A 307 48.49 21.93 -1.44
CA ILE A 307 47.25 21.46 -2.06
C ILE A 307 46.16 21.44 -0.97
N TYR A 308 45.15 22.29 -1.12
CA TYR A 308 43.96 22.25 -0.27
C TYR A 308 42.86 21.48 -0.98
N SER A 309 42.21 20.54 -0.30
CA SER A 309 41.07 19.84 -0.88
C SER A 309 39.94 19.59 0.12
N TYR A 310 38.73 19.55 -0.41
CA TYR A 310 37.54 19.09 0.27
C TYR A 310 37.03 17.82 -0.41
N ILE A 311 36.70 16.80 0.36
CA ILE A 311 35.99 15.62 -0.12
C ILE A 311 34.61 15.63 0.51
N PHE A 312 33.59 15.89 -0.31
CA PHE A 312 32.20 15.91 0.15
C PHE A 312 31.55 14.54 -0.03
N SER A 313 30.98 14.02 1.04
CA SER A 313 30.08 12.87 1.04
C SER A 313 28.75 13.24 1.72
N ASN A 314 27.82 12.29 1.86
CA ASN A 314 26.54 12.52 2.53
C ASN A 314 26.65 12.58 4.07
N GLU A 315 27.73 12.05 4.65
CA GLU A 315 27.88 11.96 6.11
C GLU A 315 29.04 12.80 6.64
N VAL A 316 30.12 12.89 5.86
CA VAL A 316 31.39 13.49 6.26
C VAL A 316 31.90 14.43 5.18
N VAL A 317 32.52 15.53 5.61
CA VAL A 317 33.39 16.37 4.79
C VAL A 317 34.82 16.20 5.28
N THR A 318 35.70 15.69 4.43
CA THR A 318 37.14 15.65 4.72
C THR A 318 37.77 16.93 4.21
N PHE A 319 38.57 17.59 5.06
CA PHE A 319 39.40 18.71 4.63
C PHE A 319 40.88 18.30 4.71
N ASP A 320 41.60 18.49 3.62
CA ASP A 320 43.03 18.24 3.52
C ASP A 320 43.78 19.54 3.22
N ALA A 321 44.79 19.81 4.04
CA ALA A 321 45.70 20.95 3.96
C ALA A 321 47.14 20.51 4.30
N GLY A 322 47.52 19.30 3.87
CA GLY A 322 48.78 18.63 4.25
C GLY A 322 48.62 17.64 5.42
N ALA A 323 47.53 17.74 6.18
CA ALA A 323 47.07 16.73 7.11
C ALA A 323 45.53 16.67 7.08
N ALA A 324 44.99 15.58 6.54
CA ALA A 324 43.54 15.41 6.41
C ALA A 324 42.86 15.19 7.76
N TYR A 325 41.67 15.77 7.92
CA TYR A 325 40.78 15.44 9.01
C TYR A 325 39.32 15.46 8.55
N ASP A 326 38.51 14.66 9.23
CA ASP A 326 37.11 14.48 8.92
C ASP A 326 36.23 15.38 9.77
N MET A 327 35.13 15.84 9.17
CA MET A 327 34.10 16.61 9.83
C MET A 327 32.74 15.97 9.57
N LYS A 328 32.03 15.62 10.63
CA LYS A 328 30.66 15.12 10.57
C LYS A 328 29.72 16.24 10.12
N ILE A 329 28.85 15.96 9.16
CA ILE A 329 27.80 16.89 8.75
C ILE A 329 26.66 16.84 9.77
N LEU A 330 26.35 18.00 10.34
CA LEU A 330 25.26 18.14 11.31
C LEU A 330 23.99 18.70 10.67
N LYS A 331 24.11 19.73 9.83
CA LYS A 331 22.99 20.40 9.18
C LYS A 331 23.42 21.00 7.82
N TYR A 332 22.49 21.11 6.89
CA TYR A 332 22.66 21.88 5.65
C TYR A 332 21.47 22.80 5.43
N ASN A 333 21.74 24.07 5.16
CA ASN A 333 20.73 25.07 4.84
C ASN A 333 20.71 25.27 3.32
N PRO A 334 19.65 24.82 2.60
CA PRO A 334 19.59 24.95 1.15
C PRO A 334 19.39 26.38 0.66
N VAL A 335 18.92 27.30 1.53
CA VAL A 335 18.71 28.71 1.18
C VAL A 335 20.03 29.47 1.24
N THR A 336 20.75 29.38 2.35
CA THR A 336 22.03 30.10 2.54
C THR A 336 23.24 29.32 2.02
N LYS A 337 23.03 28.06 1.61
CA LYS A 337 24.05 27.10 1.17
C LYS A 337 25.13 26.86 2.22
N LYS A 338 24.77 26.95 3.51
CA LYS A 338 25.66 26.73 4.65
C LYS A 338 25.59 25.29 5.14
N ILE A 339 26.72 24.75 5.54
CA ILE A 339 26.88 23.42 6.14
C ILE A 339 27.42 23.62 7.55
N LEU A 340 26.71 23.11 8.54
CA LEU A 340 27.21 23.01 9.92
C LEU A 340 27.92 21.67 10.09
N LEU A 341 29.15 21.74 10.57
CA LEU A 341 30.09 20.64 10.64
C LEU A 341 30.68 20.52 12.05
N GLU A 342 30.96 19.31 12.49
CA GLU A 342 31.68 19.01 13.74
C GLU A 342 32.95 18.20 13.43
N GLY A 343 34.10 18.67 13.91
CA GLY A 343 35.37 17.96 13.73
C GLY A 343 35.36 16.60 14.41
N LEU A 344 35.98 15.62 13.76
CA LEU A 344 36.17 14.27 14.29
C LEU A 344 37.63 14.06 14.75
N GLY A 345 37.85 13.02 15.56
CA GLY A 345 39.19 12.64 16.03
C GLY A 345 39.91 13.78 16.74
N SER A 346 41.09 14.16 16.24
CA SER A 346 41.91 15.24 16.81
C SER A 346 41.28 16.64 16.74
N LYS A 347 40.15 16.80 16.03
CA LYS A 347 39.37 18.03 15.95
C LYS A 347 38.04 17.97 16.71
N ALA A 348 37.79 16.92 17.49
CA ALA A 348 36.59 16.79 18.30
C ALA A 348 36.35 18.03 19.20
N GLY A 349 35.10 18.50 19.25
CA GLY A 349 34.72 19.72 19.95
C GLY A 349 34.94 21.03 19.16
N THR A 350 35.56 20.96 17.98
CA THR A 350 35.65 22.10 17.03
C THR A 350 34.47 22.07 16.07
N TYR A 351 33.81 23.21 15.86
CA TYR A 351 32.69 23.34 14.93
C TYR A 351 33.07 24.23 13.76
N TYR A 352 32.54 23.91 12.58
CA TYR A 352 32.80 24.66 11.36
C TYR A 352 31.49 25.03 10.67
N VAL A 353 31.49 26.19 10.03
CA VAL A 353 30.44 26.57 9.09
C VAL A 353 31.07 26.79 7.73
N ALA A 354 30.81 25.89 6.80
CA ALA A 354 31.20 26.05 5.40
C ALA A 354 30.05 26.67 4.61
N GLN A 355 30.33 27.65 3.76
CA GLN A 355 29.32 28.21 2.84
C GLN A 355 29.75 27.96 1.40
N LEU A 356 28.84 27.40 0.61
CA LEU A 356 29.05 27.10 -0.79
C LEU A 356 28.48 28.21 -1.66
N LYS A 357 29.27 28.67 -2.62
CA LYS A 357 28.86 29.66 -3.63
C LYS A 357 29.25 29.18 -5.03
N ASN A 358 28.56 29.69 -6.05
CA ASN A 358 28.85 29.43 -7.46
C ASN A 358 29.09 27.93 -7.75
N VAL A 359 28.22 27.06 -7.22
CA VAL A 359 28.31 25.62 -7.43
C VAL A 359 28.03 25.32 -8.89
N THR A 360 29.00 24.75 -9.59
CA THR A 360 28.87 24.24 -10.97
C THR A 360 29.16 22.74 -11.00
N ALA A 361 29.00 22.12 -12.17
CA ALA A 361 29.34 20.71 -12.36
C ALA A 361 30.83 20.40 -12.09
N THR A 362 31.71 21.40 -12.22
CA THR A 362 33.17 21.24 -12.19
C THR A 362 33.87 22.13 -11.18
N SER A 363 33.21 23.10 -10.55
CA SER A 363 33.82 23.97 -9.55
C SER A 363 32.85 24.41 -8.45
N VAL A 364 33.40 24.85 -7.32
CA VAL A 364 32.65 25.45 -6.21
C VAL A 364 33.52 26.47 -5.49
N LYS A 365 32.92 27.59 -5.05
CA LYS A 365 33.56 28.53 -4.14
C LYS A 365 33.19 28.19 -2.70
N ILE A 366 34.20 27.97 -1.86
CA ILE A 366 34.02 27.55 -0.47
C ILE A 366 34.64 28.61 0.44
N GLY A 367 33.82 29.18 1.31
CA GLY A 367 34.29 29.87 2.51
C GLY A 367 34.11 28.98 3.73
N ARG A 368 34.89 29.20 4.79
CA ARG A 368 34.77 28.45 6.05
C ARG A 368 35.07 29.32 7.26
N GLU A 369 34.16 29.30 8.23
CA GLU A 369 34.42 29.77 9.59
C GLU A 369 34.66 28.60 10.54
N THR A 370 35.52 28.81 11.54
CA THR A 370 35.86 27.81 12.56
C THR A 370 35.58 28.38 13.95
N LYS A 371 34.90 27.60 14.80
CA LYS A 371 34.66 27.90 16.22
C LYS A 371 35.28 26.78 17.05
N ALA A 372 36.38 27.09 17.72
CA ALA A 372 37.12 26.15 18.56
C ALA A 372 36.75 26.36 20.03
N PRO A 373 36.93 25.34 20.90
CA PRO A 373 36.73 25.51 22.35
C PRO A 373 37.66 26.59 22.90
N VAL A 374 37.09 27.60 23.56
CA VAL A 374 37.81 28.61 24.34
C VAL A 374 37.14 28.67 25.72
N GLU A 375 37.89 29.04 26.77
CA GLU A 375 37.35 29.14 28.11
C GLU A 375 36.14 30.11 28.15
N GLY A 376 35.02 29.65 28.68
CA GLY A 376 33.77 30.41 28.75
C GLY A 376 32.94 30.47 27.46
N SER A 377 33.36 29.80 26.38
CA SER A 377 32.62 29.74 25.11
C SER A 377 31.89 28.42 24.88
N ASN A 378 30.83 28.45 24.07
CA ASN A 378 30.18 27.26 23.53
C ASN A 378 30.32 27.25 22.00
N PRO A 379 31.37 26.59 21.46
CA PRO A 379 31.68 26.66 20.03
C PRO A 379 30.55 26.12 19.14
N LYS A 380 29.72 25.19 19.67
CA LYS A 380 28.54 24.71 18.97
C LYS A 380 27.49 25.82 18.80
N THR A 381 27.14 26.50 19.88
CA THR A 381 26.15 27.58 19.86
C THR A 381 26.61 28.74 18.96
N GLU A 382 27.89 29.07 18.98
CA GLU A 382 28.47 30.10 18.10
C GLU A 382 28.41 29.69 16.63
N ALA A 383 28.74 28.44 16.30
CA ALA A 383 28.65 27.93 14.94
C ALA A 383 27.19 27.87 14.46
N GLU A 384 26.24 27.50 15.33
CA GLU A 384 24.81 27.54 15.04
C GLU A 384 24.31 28.97 14.76
N ALA A 385 24.82 29.98 15.46
CA ALA A 385 24.48 31.38 15.18
C ALA A 385 24.94 31.81 13.78
N VAL A 386 26.17 31.45 13.38
CA VAL A 386 26.68 31.73 12.02
C VAL A 386 25.89 30.96 10.96
N TYR A 387 25.55 29.70 11.22
CA TYR A 387 24.75 28.85 10.33
C TYR A 387 23.35 29.43 10.09
N ASN A 388 22.68 29.90 11.14
CA ASN A 388 21.32 30.44 11.07
C ASN A 388 21.27 31.88 10.53
N SER A 389 22.40 32.59 10.49
CA SER A 389 22.46 33.95 9.94
C SER A 389 22.15 33.96 8.43
N ALA A 390 21.39 34.96 7.99
CA ALA A 390 21.15 35.20 6.56
C ALA A 390 22.36 35.83 5.85
N ALA A 391 23.26 36.49 6.60
CA ALA A 391 24.48 37.08 6.05
C ALA A 391 25.46 36.00 5.60
N ASP A 392 26.31 36.31 4.63
CA ASP A 392 27.43 35.46 4.29
C ASP A 392 28.37 35.26 5.50
N ILE A 393 29.06 34.12 5.52
CA ILE A 393 30.13 33.91 6.50
C ILE A 393 31.27 34.91 6.28
N ALA A 394 31.96 35.27 7.36
CA ALA A 394 33.11 36.15 7.32
C ALA A 394 34.31 35.40 6.71
N GLY A 395 34.93 35.99 5.67
CA GLY A 395 36.17 35.48 5.07
C GLY A 395 36.16 35.43 3.55
N ASN A 396 37.29 34.96 3.00
CA ASN A 396 37.46 34.79 1.57
C ASN A 396 36.83 33.48 1.09
N PHE A 397 36.21 33.53 -0.09
CA PHE A 397 35.73 32.35 -0.79
C PHE A 397 36.77 31.93 -1.82
N THR A 398 37.36 30.76 -1.61
CA THR A 398 38.33 30.18 -2.56
C THR A 398 37.62 29.26 -3.53
N GLU A 399 37.97 29.32 -4.81
CA GLU A 399 37.44 28.43 -5.84
C GLU A 399 38.20 27.10 -5.83
N TYR A 400 37.46 25.99 -5.78
CA TYR A 400 37.98 24.63 -5.86
C TYR A 400 37.42 23.94 -7.09
N VAL A 401 38.27 23.19 -7.78
CA VAL A 401 37.92 22.47 -9.01
C VAL A 401 37.77 20.99 -8.71
N LYS A 402 36.70 20.40 -9.23
CA LYS A 402 36.38 18.98 -9.10
C LYS A 402 37.48 18.14 -9.76
N GLN A 403 37.96 17.12 -9.06
CA GLN A 403 38.98 16.17 -9.54
C GLN A 403 38.34 14.93 -10.16
#